data_AF-A0A392TIA6-F1
#
_entry.id   AF-A0A392TIA6-F1
#
_cell.length_a   1.000
_cell.length_b   1.000
_cell.length_c   1.000
_cell.angle_alpha   90.00
_cell.angle_beta   90.00
_cell.angle_gamma   90.00
#
_symmetry.space_group_name_H-M   'P 1'
#
loop_
_entity.id
_entity.type
_entity.pdbx_description
1 polymer ?
#
loop_
_entity_poly.entity_id
_entity_poly.type
_entity_poly.pdbx_seq_one_letter_code
_entity_poly.pdbx_strand_id
1 'polypeptide(L)' 'RQRQDDSVVDLTASEQQFVLPNCFGAREFLERFPPAVADSEKSIILGMTAAARETQLVQDTAAVMRLLETVLV' A
#
# COMPACT_ATOMS: atom_id res chain seq x y z
N ARG A 1 -4.83 -26.48 -17.93
CA ARG A 1 -5.31 -25.55 -16.86
C ARG A 1 -5.47 -24.20 -17.49
N GLN A 2 -6.71 -23.79 -17.76
CA GLN A 2 -7.06 -22.46 -18.24
C GLN A 2 -6.65 -21.48 -17.13
N ARG A 3 -5.77 -20.51 -17.43
CA ARG A 3 -5.61 -19.35 -16.54
C ARG A 3 -6.92 -18.59 -16.64
N GLN A 4 -7.70 -18.60 -15.57
CA GLN A 4 -8.83 -17.68 -15.43
C GLN A 4 -8.24 -16.27 -15.41
N ASP A 5 -8.52 -15.50 -16.45
CA ASP A 5 -8.25 -14.07 -16.54
C ASP A 5 -9.30 -13.33 -15.67
N ASP A 6 -9.24 -13.54 -14.35
CA ASP A 6 -10.12 -12.86 -13.39
C ASP A 6 -9.66 -11.41 -13.11
N SER A 7 -8.80 -10.84 -13.96
CA SER A 7 -8.17 -9.54 -13.76
C SER A 7 -8.92 -8.39 -14.46
N VAL A 8 -10.24 -8.50 -14.64
CA VAL A 8 -11.01 -7.33 -15.07
C VAL A 8 -11.24 -6.46 -13.83
N VAL A 9 -10.39 -5.45 -13.67
CA VAL A 9 -10.51 -4.45 -12.61
C VAL A 9 -11.71 -3.56 -12.94
N ASP A 10 -12.78 -3.69 -12.16
CA ASP A 10 -13.95 -2.81 -12.25
C ASP A 10 -13.60 -1.43 -11.69
N LEU A 11 -13.43 -0.46 -12.59
CA LEU A 11 -13.14 0.94 -12.24
C LEU A 11 -14.38 1.68 -11.70
N THR A 12 -15.56 1.07 -11.73
CA THR A 12 -16.83 1.65 -11.26
C THR A 12 -17.24 1.13 -9.88
N ALA A 13 -16.59 0.07 -9.38
CA ALA A 13 -16.72 -0.36 -8.00
C ALA A 13 -16.16 0.73 -7.07
N SER A 14 -16.83 0.97 -5.93
CA SER A 14 -16.34 1.87 -4.88
C SER A 14 -14.87 1.54 -4.58
N GLU A 15 -13.99 2.56 -4.59
CA GLU A 15 -12.54 2.40 -4.53
C GLU A 15 -12.16 1.28 -3.55
N GLN A 16 -11.53 0.22 -4.06
CA GLN A 16 -11.02 -0.84 -3.21
C GLN A 16 -10.04 -0.21 -2.22
N GLN A 17 -10.40 -0.28 -0.95
CA GLN A 17 -9.56 0.16 0.15
C GLN A 17 -8.17 -0.46 -0.02
N PHE A 18 -7.12 0.34 0.14
CA PHE A 18 -5.76 -0.12 -0.12
C PHE A 18 -5.45 -1.34 0.75
N VAL A 19 -5.19 -2.49 0.12
CA VAL A 19 -4.95 -3.75 0.84
C VAL A 19 -3.54 -3.72 1.42
N LEU A 20 -3.45 -3.50 2.72
CA LEU A 20 -2.18 -3.54 3.43
C LEU A 20 -1.73 -4.98 3.70
N PRO A 21 -0.41 -5.25 3.66
CA PRO A 21 0.13 -6.51 4.15
C PRO A 21 -0.27 -6.78 5.61
N ASN A 22 -0.58 -8.04 5.92
CA ASN A 22 -1.04 -8.49 7.24
C ASN A 22 -0.11 -8.09 8.40
N CYS A 23 1.20 -7.91 8.14
CA CYS A 23 2.16 -7.50 9.16
C CYS A 23 1.86 -6.11 9.77
N PHE A 24 1.09 -5.26 9.09
CA PHE A 24 0.66 -3.97 9.64
C PHE A 24 -0.61 -4.05 10.49
N GLY A 25 -1.42 -5.09 10.31
CA GLY A 25 -2.62 -5.35 11.12
C GLY A 25 -2.39 -6.33 12.27
N ALA A 26 -1.37 -7.17 12.17
CA ALA A 26 -1.02 -8.14 13.19
C ALA A 26 -0.29 -7.45 14.35
N ARG A 27 -0.98 -7.36 15.50
CA ARG A 27 -0.40 -6.83 16.74
C ARG A 27 0.92 -7.54 17.05
N GLU A 28 1.93 -6.79 17.47
CA GLU A 28 3.26 -7.30 17.89
C GLU A 28 4.11 -7.97 16.78
N PHE A 29 3.63 -8.10 15.54
CA PHE A 29 4.40 -8.79 14.49
C PHE A 29 5.73 -8.09 14.21
N LEU A 30 5.69 -6.77 13.98
CA LEU A 30 6.89 -5.97 13.71
C LEU A 30 7.77 -5.76 14.95
N GLU A 31 7.24 -5.99 16.15
CA GLU A 31 8.01 -5.99 17.39
C GLU A 31 8.84 -7.27 17.51
N ARG A 32 8.21 -8.43 17.20
CA ARG A 32 8.86 -9.74 17.21
C ARG A 32 9.80 -9.96 16.03
N PHE A 33 9.46 -9.38 14.89
CA PHE A 33 10.22 -9.47 13.64
C PHE A 33 10.53 -8.06 13.13
N PRO A 34 11.51 -7.37 13.74
CA PRO A 34 11.83 -6.00 13.39
C PRO A 34 12.37 -5.90 11.95
N PRO A 35 12.01 -4.85 11.20
CA PRO A 35 12.56 -4.60 9.87
C PRO A 35 14.08 -4.48 9.89
N ALA A 36 14.75 -5.13 8.94
CA ALA A 36 16.20 -5.06 8.74
C ALA A 36 16.57 -3.88 7.81
N VAL A 37 16.23 -2.66 8.24
CA VAL A 37 16.45 -1.41 7.51
C VAL A 37 17.15 -0.39 8.39
N ALA A 38 17.57 0.74 7.82
CA ALA A 38 18.21 1.82 8.57
C ALA A 38 17.28 2.37 9.68
N ASP A 39 17.86 2.86 10.78
CA ASP A 39 17.08 3.32 11.94
C ASP A 39 16.08 4.43 11.60
N SER A 40 16.42 5.30 10.65
CA SER A 40 15.51 6.33 10.14
C SER A 40 14.26 5.71 9.52
N GLU A 41 14.41 4.75 8.62
CA GLU A 41 13.30 4.05 7.96
C GLU A 41 12.51 3.21 8.96
N LYS A 42 13.20 2.54 9.87
CA LYS A 42 12.58 1.73 10.92
C LYS A 42 11.69 2.57 11.82
N SER A 43 12.12 3.78 12.18
CA SER A 43 11.32 4.72 12.97
C SER A 43 10.03 5.14 12.26
N ILE A 44 10.09 5.33 10.94
CA ILE A 44 8.93 5.66 10.10
C ILE A 44 7.98 4.47 10.01
N ILE A 45 8.51 3.27 9.73
CA ILE A 45 7.70 2.06 9.57
C ILE A 45 6.95 1.71 10.85
N LEU A 46 7.62 1.79 12.00
CA LEU A 46 7.05 1.44 13.31
C LEU A 46 6.20 2.57 13.92
N GLY A 47 6.53 3.84 13.63
CA GLY A 47 5.80 5.00 14.15
C GLY A 47 4.50 5.32 13.41
N MET A 48 4.29 4.74 12.23
CA MET A 48 3.10 4.99 11.40
C MET A 48 2.03 3.93 11.63
N THR A 49 0.79 4.36 11.88
CA THR A 49 -0.34 3.44 12.02
C THR A 49 -0.75 2.84 10.67
N ALA A 50 -1.44 1.70 10.70
CA ALA A 50 -1.97 1.07 9.48
C ALA A 50 -2.89 2.03 8.69
N ALA A 51 -3.82 2.71 9.36
CA ALA A 51 -4.73 3.66 8.71
C ALA A 51 -3.99 4.86 8.07
N ALA A 52 -2.96 5.38 8.74
CA ALA A 52 -2.14 6.45 8.18
C ALA A 52 -1.38 5.96 6.93
N ARG A 53 -0.83 4.75 6.98
CA ARG A 53 -0.14 4.12 5.85
C ARG A 53 -1.07 3.93 4.64
N GLU A 54 -2.27 3.44 4.89
CA GLU A 54 -3.29 3.27 3.86
C GLU A 54 -3.62 4.60 3.17
N THR A 55 -3.86 5.64 3.96
CA THR A 55 -4.16 6.99 3.46
C THR A 55 -3.02 7.52 2.60
N GLN A 56 -1.77 7.33 3.02
CA GLN A 56 -0.61 7.78 2.26
C GLN A 56 -0.47 7.02 0.94
N LEU A 57 -0.71 5.70 0.93
CA LEU A 57 -0.63 4.90 -0.30
C LEU A 57 -1.70 5.27 -1.32
N VAL A 58 -2.90 5.65 -0.88
CA VAL A 58 -3.94 6.22 -1.74
C VAL A 58 -3.45 7.53 -2.37
N GLN A 59 -2.88 8.43 -1.57
CA GLN A 59 -2.36 9.71 -2.05
C GLN A 59 -1.20 9.54 -3.03
N ASP A 60 -0.25 8.66 -2.71
CA ASP A 60 0.90 8.36 -3.56
C ASP A 60 0.46 7.78 -4.89
N THR A 61 -0.51 6.86 -4.88
CA THR A 61 -1.08 6.28 -6.11
C THR A 61 -1.75 7.36 -6.97
N ALA A 62 -2.56 8.23 -6.36
CA ALA A 62 -3.18 9.34 -7.07
C ALA A 62 -2.13 10.31 -7.67
N ALA A 63 -1.05 10.57 -6.95
CA ALA A 63 0.05 11.40 -7.44
C ALA A 63 0.77 10.75 -8.63
N VAL A 64 1.04 9.44 -8.58
CA VAL A 64 1.63 8.70 -9.69
C VAL A 64 0.72 8.71 -10.91
N MET A 65 -0.59 8.52 -10.75
CA MET A 65 -1.54 8.60 -11.87
C MET A 65 -1.55 9.97 -12.54
N ARG A 66 -1.56 11.05 -11.76
CA ARG A 66 -1.45 12.42 -12.29
C ARG A 66 -0.13 12.66 -13.00
N LEU A 67 0.98 12.16 -12.44
CA LEU A 67 2.28 12.27 -13.09
C LEU A 67 2.28 11.55 -14.44
N LEU A 68 1.75 10.32 -14.49
CA LEU A 68 1.66 9.56 -15.73
C LEU A 68 0.80 10.27 -16.77
N GLU A 69 -0.32 10.88 -16.37
CA GLU A 69 -1.13 11.72 -17.26
C GLU A 69 -0.31 12.88 -17.84
N THR A 70 0.46 13.60 -17.02
CA THR A 70 1.30 14.70 -17.53
C THR A 70 2.45 14.26 -18.45
N VAL A 71 2.90 13.02 -18.34
CA VAL A 71 4.02 12.50 -19.16
C VAL A 71 3.53 11.86 -20.45
N LEU A 72 2.31 11.29 -20.45
CA LEU A 72 1.76 10.55 -21.60
C LEU A 72 0.87 11.41 -22.52
N VAL A 73 0.50 12.62 -22.10
CA VAL A 73 -0.20 13.64 -22.92
C VAL A 73 0.80 14.54 -23.61
#